data_AF-A0A6V6YVB3-F1
#
_entry.id   AF-A0A6V6YVB3-F1
#
_cell.length_a   1.000
_cell.length_b   1.000
_cell.length_c   1.000
_cell.angle_alpha   90.00
_cell.angle_beta   90.00
_cell.angle_gamma   90.00
#
_symmetry.space_group_name_H-M   'P 1'
#
loop_
_entity.id
_entity.type
_entity.pdbx_description
1 polymer ?
#
loop_
_entity_poly.entity_id
_entity_poly.type
_entity_poly.pdbx_seq_one_letter_code
_entity_poly.pdbx_strand_id
1 'polypeptide(L)' 'MMAISGCAVFVIGLNMHLQLHNPYWPALLILLTGIAASSRLEMNAHTYKELLIGFLIGIIPQVLFLYLWL' A
#
# COMPACT_ATOMS: atom_id res chain seq x y z
N MET A 1 4.54 7.99 -1.32
CA MET A 1 3.54 6.89 -1.30
C MET A 1 4.13 5.57 -0.82
N MET A 2 5.39 5.27 -1.14
CA MET A 2 6.10 4.02 -0.82
C MET A 2 5.76 3.36 0.54
N ALA A 3 5.86 4.11 1.64
CA ALA A 3 5.66 3.56 2.99
C ALA A 3 4.22 3.06 3.23
N ILE A 4 3.20 3.85 2.89
CA ILE A 4 1.80 3.48 3.17
C ILE A 4 1.32 2.38 2.23
N SER A 5 1.74 2.40 0.97
CA SER A 5 1.43 1.36 -0.02
C SER A 5 2.12 0.03 0.32
N GLY A 6 3.38 0.06 0.76
CA GLY A 6 4.08 -1.14 1.20
C GLY A 6 3.48 -1.72 2.49
N CYS A 7 3.12 -0.87 3.46
CA CYS A 7 2.43 -1.32 4.68
C CYS A 7 1.06 -1.96 4.36
N ALA A 8 0.27 -1.35 3.47
CA ALA A 8 -1.02 -1.89 3.06
C ALA A 8 -0.88 -3.30 2.44
N VAL A 9 0.04 -3.48 1.49
CA VAL A 9 0.28 -4.79 0.85
C VAL A 9 0.79 -5.83 1.84
N PHE A 10 1.67 -5.43 2.77
CA PHE A 10 2.17 -6.33 3.82
C PHE A 10 1.05 -6.82 4.73
N VAL A 11 0.18 -5.93 5.22
CA VAL A 11 -0.94 -6.32 6.10
C VAL A 11 -1.96 -7.18 5.35
N ILE A 12 -2.21 -6.91 4.07
CA ILE A 12 -3.05 -7.75 3.22
C ILE A 12 -2.46 -9.16 3.10
N GLY A 13 -1.17 -9.27 2.76
CA GLY A 13 -0.48 -10.55 2.64
C GLY A 13 -0.43 -11.32 3.97
N LEU A 14 -0.22 -10.63 5.09
CA LEU A 14 -0.23 -11.24 6.42
C LEU A 14 -1.62 -11.76 6.79
N ASN A 15 -2.69 -11.03 6.44
CA ASN A 15 -4.07 -11.44 6.66
C ASN A 15 -4.40 -12.73 5.89
N MET A 16 -3.92 -12.83 4.65
CA MET A 16 -4.05 -14.03 3.82
C MET A 16 -3.23 -15.20 4.39
N HIS A 17 -1.97 -14.97 4.78
CA HIS A 17 -1.10 -16.00 5.31
C HIS A 17 -1.61 -16.60 6.62
N LEU A 18 -2.01 -15.75 7.57
CA LEU A 18 -2.51 -16.17 8.88
C LEU A 18 -3.98 -16.60 8.88
N GLN A 19 -4.65 -16.57 7.72
CA GLN A 19 -6.07 -16.90 7.57
C GLN A 19 -6.97 -16.16 8.59
N LEU A 20 -6.63 -14.91 8.90
CA LEU A 20 -7.31 -14.09 9.90
C LEU A 20 -8.75 -13.71 9.49
N HIS A 21 -9.10 -13.86 8.20
CA HIS A 21 -10.40 -13.52 7.60
C HIS A 21 -10.94 -12.15 8.05
N ASN A 22 -10.05 -11.20 8.37
CA ASN A 22 -10.42 -9.91 8.92
C ASN A 22 -10.33 -8.85 7.81
N PRO A 23 -11.47 -8.40 7.24
CA PRO A 23 -11.47 -7.43 6.16
C PRO A 23 -11.27 -5.99 6.63
N TYR A 24 -11.43 -5.70 7.93
CA TYR A 24 -11.44 -4.34 8.45
C TYR A 24 -10.07 -3.66 8.33
N TRP A 25 -8.99 -4.36 8.66
CA TRP A 25 -7.63 -3.83 8.58
C TRP A 25 -7.19 -3.54 7.13
N PRO A 26 -7.33 -4.47 6.17
CA PRO A 26 -7.12 -4.19 4.76
C PRO A 26 -7.94 -3.00 4.24
N ALA A 27 -9.24 -2.96 4.53
CA ALA A 27 -10.13 -1.90 4.05
C ALA A 27 -9.71 -0.52 4.56
N LEU A 28 -9.34 -0.42 5.84
CA LEU A 28 -8.86 0.82 6.45
C LEU A 28 -7.55 1.29 5.79
N LEU A 29 -6.60 0.39 5.56
CA LEU A 29 -5.31 0.75 4.96
C LEU A 29 -5.44 1.16 3.48
N ILE A 30 -6.34 0.53 2.74
CA ILE A 30 -6.67 0.94 1.35
C ILE A 30 -7.26 2.36 1.36
N LEU A 31 -8.20 2.63 2.27
CA LEU A 31 -8.81 3.96 2.39
C LEU A 31 -7.78 5.03 2.77
N LEU A 32 -6.93 4.77 3.76
CA LEU A 32 -5.87 5.69 4.17
C LEU A 32 -4.85 5.93 3.05
N THR A 33 -4.55 4.91 2.24
CA THR A 33 -3.69 5.07 1.05
C THR A 33 -4.32 6.03 0.04
N GLY A 34 -5.63 5.92 -0.19
CA GLY A 34 -6.39 6.85 -1.03
C GLY A 34 -6.38 8.29 -0.50
N ILE A 35 -6.63 8.48 0.80
CA ILE A 35 -6.60 9.82 1.43
C ILE A 35 -5.19 10.43 1.32
N ALA A 36 -4.15 9.65 1.62
CA ALA A 36 -2.77 10.13 1.55
C ALA A 36 -2.37 10.48 0.10
N ALA A 37 -2.83 9.69 -0.88
CA ALA A 37 -2.62 9.95 -2.30
C ALA A 37 -3.30 11.26 -2.74
N SER A 38 -4.57 11.45 -2.40
CA SER A 38 -5.33 12.66 -2.72
C SER A 38 -4.71 13.90 -2.07
N SER A 39 -4.32 13.83 -0.79
CA SER A 39 -3.67 14.93 -0.08
C SER A 39 -2.35 15.37 -0.74
N ARG A 40 -1.54 14.42 -1.22
CA ARG A 40 -0.28 14.72 -1.93
C ARG A 40 -0.51 15.36 -3.30
N LEU A 41 -1.61 15.02 -3.97
CA LEU A 41 -2.02 15.63 -5.23
C LEU A 41 -2.55 17.05 -5.02
N GLU A 42 -3.40 17.25 -4.01
CA GLU A 42 -4.03 18.54 -3.69
C GLU A 42 -3.00 19.59 -3.24
N MET A 43 -1.96 19.17 -2.52
CA MET A 43 -0.84 20.05 -2.13
C MET A 43 0.08 20.44 -3.30
N ASN A 44 -0.17 19.98 -4.54
CA ASN A 44 0.65 20.22 -5.73
C ASN A 44 2.16 19.90 -5.55
N ALA A 45 2.52 19.14 -4.51
CA ALA A 45 3.92 18.83 -4.20
C ALA A 45 4.50 17.76 -5.13
N HIS A 46 3.64 16.97 -5.77
CA HIS A 46 4.02 15.89 -6.68
C HIS A 46 3.06 15.79 -7.87
N THR A 47 3.59 15.45 -9.04
CA THR A 47 2.76 15.14 -10.23
C THR A 47 2.18 13.73 -10.11
N TYR A 48 1.06 13.48 -10.82
CA TYR A 48 0.41 12.15 -10.87
C TYR A 48 1.38 10.99 -11.17
N LYS A 49 2.37 11.24 -12.04
CA LYS A 49 3.41 10.26 -12.40
C LYS A 49 4.30 9.88 -11.21
N GLU A 50 4.71 10.84 -10.39
CA GLU A 50 5.58 10.58 -9.22
C GLU A 50 4.83 9.81 -8.13
N LEU A 51 3.55 10.13 -7.96
CA LEU A 51 2.67 9.41 -7.04
C LEU A 51 2.53 7.94 -7.43
N LEU A 52 2.31 7.67 -8.71
CA LEU A 52 2.16 6.33 -9.27
C LEU A 52 3.48 5.53 -9.19
N ILE A 53 4.61 6.15 -9.53
CA ILE A 53 5.94 5.52 -9.38
C ILE A 53 6.21 5.19 -7.90
N GLY A 54 5.95 6.14 -6.99
CA GLY A 54 6.12 5.92 -5.56
C GLY A 54 5.18 4.86 -4.98
N PHE A 55 4.01 4.64 -5.58
CA PHE A 55 3.10 3.55 -5.25
C PHE A 55 3.64 2.19 -5.73
N LEU A 56 4.08 2.11 -6.98
CA LEU A 56 4.68 0.90 -7.56
C LEU A 56 5.95 0.47 -6.82
N ILE A 57 6.84 1.41 -6.47
CA ILE A 57 8.05 1.14 -5.68
C ILE A 57 7.70 0.63 -4.28
N GLY A 58 6.55 0.98 -3.72
CA GLY A 58 6.10 0.41 -2.44
C GLY A 58 5.50 -1.00 -2.58
N ILE A 59 4.85 -1.31 -3.70
CA ILE A 59 4.14 -2.58 -3.90
C ILE A 59 5.08 -3.68 -4.39
N ILE A 60 5.87 -3.41 -5.44
CA ILE A 60 6.71 -4.40 -6.11
C ILE A 60 7.65 -5.14 -5.13
N PRO A 61 8.47 -4.45 -4.31
CA PRO A 61 9.33 -5.15 -3.36
C PRO A 61 8.52 -5.90 -2.31
N GLN A 62 7.32 -5.43 -1.96
CA GLN A 62 6.49 -6.05 -0.94
C GLN A 62 5.78 -7.31 -1.43
N VAL A 63 5.38 -7.36 -2.70
CA VAL A 63 4.90 -8.58 -3.34
C VAL A 63 6.03 -9.59 -3.50
N LEU A 64 7.23 -9.14 -3.88
CA LEU A 64 8.41 -10.02 -3.95
C LEU A 64 8.76 -10.59 -2.57
N PHE A 65 8.70 -9.75 -1.53
CA PHE A 65 8.92 -10.18 -0.15
C PHE A 65 7.88 -11.21 0.29
N LEU A 66 6.60 -11.01 -0.03
CA LEU A 66 5.56 -12.02 0.22
C LEU A 66 5.88 -13.35 -0.47
N TYR A 67 6.42 -13.35 -1.70
CA TYR A 67 6.81 -14.59 -2.38
C TYR A 67 8.06 -15.26 -1.79
N LEU A 68 9.02 -14.49 -1.28
CA LEU A 68 10.26 -15.03 -0.69
C LEU A 68 10.10 -15.48 0.76
N TRP A 69 9.14 -14.89 1.48
CA TRP A 69 8.90 -15.16 2.89
C TRP A 69 7.80 -16.19 3.13
N LEU A 70 6.78 -16.23 2.27
CA LEU A 70 5.71 -17.23 2.30
C LEU A 70 6.12 -18.49 1.52
#